data_AF-A0A9C7Z524-F1
#
_entry.id   AF-A0A9C7Z524-F1
#
_cell.length_a   1.000
_cell.length_b   1.000
_cell.length_c   1.000
_cell.angle_alpha   90.00
_cell.angle_beta   90.00
_cell.angle_gamma   90.00
#
_symmetry.space_group_name_H-M   'P 1'
#
loop_
_entity.id
_entity.type
_entity.pdbx_description
1 polymer ?
#
loop_
_entity_poly.entity_id
_entity_poly.type
_entity_poly.pdbx_seq_one_letter_code
_entity_poly.pdbx_strand_id
1 'polypeptide(L)'
;MVRWRHQIEHDPDFDPSLWFLAMEAEKIVGVSLCWAKAHEDPNMGYVGMLGVRRPWRRRGIGLALLCHSFGALYLRKVRKVGLNVDAASLTGATRLYERAGMRIDRHSYAYEKELRPGRDLSTQSIE
;
A
#
# COMPACT_ATOMS: atom_id res chain seq x y z
N MET A 1 1.44 16.77 10.14
CA MET A 1 2.84 16.33 9.91
C MET A 1 3.57 15.95 11.21
N VAL A 2 3.53 16.76 12.27
CA VAL A 2 4.25 16.49 13.54
C VAL A 2 3.91 15.12 14.16
N ARG A 3 2.62 14.73 14.17
CA ARG A 3 2.17 13.43 14.71
C ARG A 3 2.70 12.22 13.91
N TRP A 4 2.79 12.33 12.59
CA TRP A 4 3.28 11.26 11.72
C TRP A 4 4.78 11.05 11.88
N ARG A 5 5.54 12.16 11.93
CA ARG A 5 7.00 12.11 12.15
C ARG A 5 7.33 11.51 13.53
N HIS A 6 6.63 11.95 14.58
CA HIS A 6 6.78 11.40 15.93
C HIS A 6 6.42 9.91 15.99
N GLN A 7 5.38 9.46 15.29
CA GLN A 7 5.03 8.03 15.24
C GLN A 7 6.13 7.19 14.59
N ILE A 8 6.75 7.69 13.52
CA ILE A 8 7.85 7.00 12.84
C ILE A 8 9.13 6.99 13.69
N GLU A 9 9.49 8.13 14.28
CA GLU A 9 10.71 8.27 15.07
C GLU A 9 10.74 7.37 16.33
N HIS A 10 9.57 6.92 16.79
CA HIS A 10 9.43 6.09 17.98
C HIS A 10 8.89 4.68 17.71
N ASP A 11 8.67 4.30 16.45
CA ASP A 11 8.20 2.96 16.09
C ASP A 11 9.41 2.01 15.99
N PRO A 12 9.53 1.00 16.89
CA PRO A 12 10.64 0.04 16.85
C PRO A 12 10.64 -0.83 15.59
N ASP A 13 9.53 -0.91 14.86
CA ASP A 13 9.39 -1.64 13.61
C ASP A 13 9.58 -0.74 12.37
N PHE A 14 9.94 0.54 12.55
CA PHE A 14 10.25 1.43 11.45
C PHE A 14 11.56 1.06 10.76
N ASP A 15 11.46 0.62 9.49
CA ASP A 15 12.59 0.35 8.61
C ASP A 15 12.43 1.13 7.29
N PRO A 16 13.10 2.28 7.11
CA PRO A 16 12.99 3.05 5.87
C PRO A 16 13.58 2.33 4.66
N SER A 17 14.37 1.27 4.85
CA SER A 17 14.91 0.48 3.74
C SER A 17 13.88 -0.49 3.12
N LEU A 18 12.65 -0.50 3.65
CA LEU A 18 11.46 -1.12 3.05
C LEU A 18 10.57 -0.12 2.30
N TRP A 19 11.02 1.13 2.13
CA TRP A 19 10.28 2.18 1.44
C TRP A 19 10.96 2.51 0.11
N PHE A 20 10.26 2.19 -0.97
CA PHE A 20 10.82 2.22 -2.32
C PHE A 20 10.19 3.33 -3.13
N LEU A 21 11.03 4.01 -3.90
CA LEU A 21 10.64 5.02 -4.88
C LEU A 21 10.93 4.50 -6.29
N ALA A 22 9.94 4.56 -7.17
CA ALA A 22 10.18 4.46 -8.60
C ALA A 22 10.52 5.86 -9.13
N MET A 23 11.65 5.98 -9.81
CA MET A 23 12.17 7.24 -10.33
C MET A 23 12.21 7.21 -11.87
N GLU A 24 11.82 8.30 -12.52
CA GLU A 24 12.13 8.58 -13.92
C GLU A 24 12.96 9.86 -13.95
N ALA A 25 14.28 9.71 -14.19
CA ALA A 25 15.26 10.76 -13.90
C ALA A 25 15.08 11.30 -12.46
N GLU A 26 14.94 12.61 -12.29
CA GLU A 26 14.75 13.27 -10.99
C GLU A 26 13.29 13.25 -10.48
N LYS A 27 12.36 12.59 -11.18
CA LYS A 27 10.95 12.58 -10.82
C LYS A 27 10.59 11.29 -10.10
N ILE A 28 10.04 11.42 -8.89
CA ILE A 28 9.31 10.32 -8.25
C ILE A 28 8.04 10.07 -9.07
N VAL A 29 7.90 8.85 -9.57
CA VAL A 29 6.76 8.40 -10.40
C VAL A 29 5.90 7.35 -9.70
N GLY A 30 6.42 6.69 -8.67
CA GLY A 30 5.66 5.75 -7.85
C GLY A 30 6.33 5.46 -6.52
N VAL A 31 5.58 4.87 -5.60
CA VAL A 31 6.02 4.55 -4.24
C VAL A 31 5.49 3.19 -3.82
N SER A 32 6.26 2.47 -3.01
CA SER A 32 5.81 1.32 -2.23
C SER A 32 6.36 1.42 -0.82
N LEU A 33 5.49 1.62 0.16
CA LEU A 33 5.86 1.71 1.58
C LEU A 33 5.45 0.41 2.26
N CYS A 34 6.45 -0.32 2.76
CA CYS A 34 6.26 -1.63 3.37
C CYS A 34 6.72 -1.65 4.82
N TRP A 35 6.17 -2.60 5.56
CA TRP A 35 6.57 -2.95 6.92
C TRP A 35 6.88 -4.44 6.98
N ALA A 36 7.85 -4.83 7.82
CA ALA A 36 8.20 -6.23 8.00
C ALA A 36 7.10 -7.02 8.74
N LYS A 37 6.20 -6.32 9.43
CA LYS A 37 5.12 -6.86 10.24
C LYS A 37 3.81 -6.12 9.94
N ALA A 38 2.72 -6.86 9.85
CA ALA A 38 1.37 -6.31 9.82
C ALA A 38 0.89 -6.11 11.26
N HIS A 39 0.08 -5.07 11.48
CA HIS A 39 -0.49 -4.79 12.79
C HIS A 39 -1.32 -5.97 13.35
N GLU A 40 -1.98 -6.72 12.47
CA GLU A 40 -2.85 -7.85 12.86
C GLU A 40 -2.14 -9.22 12.82
N ASP A 41 -0.99 -9.32 12.14
CA ASP A 41 -0.22 -10.56 12.00
C ASP A 41 1.28 -10.23 11.98
N PRO A 42 2.00 -10.40 13.10
CA PRO A 42 3.42 -10.05 13.19
C PRO A 42 4.33 -10.96 12.35
N ASN A 43 3.81 -12.05 11.78
CA ASN A 43 4.56 -12.95 10.88
C ASN A 43 4.34 -12.61 9.38
N MET A 44 3.52 -11.60 9.09
CA MET A 44 3.20 -11.14 7.75
C MET A 44 3.85 -9.77 7.49
N GLY A 45 4.57 -9.61 6.38
CA GLY A 45 4.96 -8.29 5.89
C GLY A 45 3.78 -7.57 5.25
N TYR A 46 3.76 -6.25 5.33
CA TYR A 46 2.60 -5.47 4.92
C TYR A 46 2.97 -4.39 3.92
N VAL A 47 2.30 -4.35 2.76
CA VAL A 47 2.39 -3.24 1.81
C VAL A 47 1.27 -2.26 2.14
N GLY A 48 1.56 -1.23 2.93
CA GLY A 48 0.55 -0.29 3.40
C GLY A 48 0.26 0.84 2.42
N MET A 49 1.19 1.17 1.54
CA MET A 49 0.97 2.15 0.47
C MET A 49 1.63 1.70 -0.82
N LEU A 50 0.87 1.72 -1.90
CA LEU A 50 1.36 1.47 -3.25
C LEU A 50 0.68 2.48 -4.19
N GLY A 51 1.46 3.20 -4.98
CA GLY A 51 0.92 4.21 -5.88
C GLY A 51 1.83 4.52 -7.05
N VAL A 52 1.22 4.80 -8.20
CA VAL A 52 1.90 5.31 -9.39
C VAL A 52 1.16 6.56 -9.87
N ARG A 53 1.91 7.63 -10.14
CA ARG A 53 1.39 8.90 -10.66
C ARG A 53 0.68 8.66 -11.99
N ARG A 54 -0.44 9.35 -12.20
CA ARG A 54 -1.35 9.14 -13.36
C ARG A 54 -0.63 9.06 -14.71
N PRO A 55 0.30 9.98 -15.07
CA PRO A 55 0.96 9.95 -16.39
C PRO A 55 1.85 8.73 -16.64
N TRP A 56 2.22 8.01 -15.58
CA TRP A 56 3.09 6.83 -15.61
C TRP A 56 2.35 5.50 -15.39
N ARG A 57 1.02 5.55 -15.23
CA ARG A 57 0.20 4.33 -15.08
C ARG A 57 0.24 3.49 -16.37
N ARG A 58 -0.12 2.22 -16.25
CA ARG A 58 -0.16 1.23 -17.35
C ARG A 58 1.21 0.90 -17.99
N ARG A 59 2.32 1.31 -17.36
CA ARG A 59 3.71 1.00 -17.78
C ARG A 59 4.38 -0.11 -16.97
N GLY A 60 3.63 -0.86 -16.17
CA GLY A 60 4.17 -1.96 -15.34
C GLY A 60 4.86 -1.54 -14.03
N ILE A 61 5.00 -0.24 -13.75
CA ILE A 61 5.71 0.28 -12.57
C ILE A 61 5.15 -0.25 -11.25
N GLY A 62 3.82 -0.31 -11.08
CA GLY A 62 3.21 -0.83 -9.85
C GLY A 62 3.53 -2.31 -9.60
N LEU A 63 3.63 -3.10 -10.67
CA LEU A 63 4.00 -4.52 -10.58
C LEU A 63 5.48 -4.66 -10.21
N ALA A 64 6.35 -3.87 -10.85
CA ALA A 64 7.78 -3.85 -10.53
C ALA A 64 8.04 -3.46 -9.07
N LEU A 65 7.34 -2.45 -8.56
CA LEU A 65 7.39 -2.05 -7.16
C LEU A 65 6.95 -3.18 -6.22
N LEU A 66 5.84 -3.87 -6.50
CA LEU A 66 5.39 -5.01 -5.69
C LEU A 66 6.43 -6.14 -5.67
N CYS A 67 6.94 -6.55 -6.84
CA CYS A 67 7.94 -7.60 -6.90
C CYS A 67 9.23 -7.23 -6.14
N HIS A 68 9.66 -5.96 -6.23
CA HIS A 68 10.80 -5.46 -5.48
C HIS A 68 10.55 -5.53 -3.96
N SER A 69 9.38 -5.06 -3.52
CA SER A 69 8.97 -5.12 -2.11
C SER A 69 8.93 -6.56 -1.59
N PHE A 70 8.41 -7.50 -2.38
CA PHE A 70 8.38 -8.93 -2.00
C PHE A 70 9.78 -9.51 -1.87
N GLY A 71 10.70 -9.17 -2.78
CA GLY A 71 12.10 -9.57 -2.68
C GLY A 71 12.76 -9.03 -1.42
N ALA A 72 12.57 -7.75 -1.11
CA ALA A 72 13.13 -7.11 0.08
C ALA A 72 12.59 -7.72 1.39
N LEU A 73 11.30 -8.04 1.44
CA LEU A 73 10.68 -8.74 2.57
C LEU A 73 11.18 -10.18 2.70
N TYR A 74 11.31 -10.90 1.58
CA TYR A 74 11.84 -12.25 1.55
C TYR A 74 13.27 -12.33 2.10
N LEU A 75 14.13 -11.37 1.74
CA LEU A 75 15.51 -11.27 2.28
C LEU A 75 15.53 -11.05 3.79
N ARG A 76 14.48 -10.46 4.37
CA ARG A 76 14.28 -10.30 5.82
C ARG A 76 13.59 -11.52 6.46
N LYS A 77 13.51 -12.65 5.76
CA LYS A 77 12.87 -13.91 6.19
C LYS A 77 11.35 -13.81 6.39
N VAL A 78 10.71 -12.75 5.90
CA VAL A 78 9.26 -12.67 5.87
C VAL A 78 8.74 -13.63 4.79
N ARG A 79 7.82 -14.53 5.17
CA ARG A 79 7.30 -15.58 4.27
C ARG A 79 5.87 -15.35 3.80
N LYS A 80 5.16 -14.40 4.42
CA LYS A 80 3.78 -14.03 4.08
C LYS A 80 3.74 -12.52 3.87
N VAL A 81 3.07 -12.06 2.81
CA VAL A 81 2.90 -10.62 2.54
C VAL A 81 1.44 -10.33 2.25
N GLY A 82 0.92 -9.25 2.83
CA GLY A 82 -0.46 -8.82 2.64
C GLY A 82 -0.58 -7.31 2.40
N LEU A 83 -1.77 -6.93 1.94
CA LEU A 83 -2.22 -5.55 1.81
C LEU A 83 -3.75 -5.53 1.91
N ASN A 84 -4.31 -4.38 2.26
CA ASN A 84 -5.74 -4.14 2.16
C ASN A 84 -6.01 -3.22 0.96
N VAL A 85 -7.06 -3.52 0.20
CA VAL A 85 -7.52 -2.67 -0.90
C VAL A 85 -9.04 -2.63 -0.90
N ASP A 86 -9.60 -1.51 -1.33
CA ASP A 86 -11.01 -1.43 -1.66
C ASP A 86 -11.31 -2.31 -2.89
N ALA A 87 -12.12 -3.35 -2.68
CA ALA A 87 -12.52 -4.28 -3.73
C ALA A 87 -13.31 -3.59 -4.86
N ALA A 88 -13.98 -2.47 -4.57
CA ALA A 88 -14.68 -1.64 -5.54
C ALA A 88 -13.75 -0.64 -6.26
N SER A 89 -12.44 -0.65 -5.98
CA SER A 89 -11.51 0.31 -6.60
C SER A 89 -11.55 0.21 -8.13
N LEU A 90 -12.08 1.27 -8.74
CA LEU A 90 -12.21 1.47 -10.19
C LEU A 90 -10.88 1.44 -10.96
N THR A 91 -9.75 1.39 -10.24
CA THR A 91 -8.40 1.46 -10.82
C THR A 91 -7.87 0.12 -11.34
N GLY A 92 -8.60 -0.98 -11.11
CA GLY A 92 -8.15 -2.33 -11.49
C GLY A 92 -7.02 -2.86 -10.60
N ALA A 93 -6.95 -2.40 -9.35
CA ALA A 93 -5.94 -2.80 -8.38
C ALA A 93 -5.92 -4.32 -8.14
N THR A 94 -7.08 -4.97 -8.12
CA THR A 94 -7.20 -6.44 -7.97
C THR A 94 -6.39 -7.20 -9.02
N ARG A 95 -6.54 -6.85 -10.31
CA ARG A 95 -5.77 -7.45 -11.41
C ARG A 95 -4.26 -7.24 -11.26
N LEU A 96 -3.83 -6.11 -10.69
CA LEU A 96 -2.42 -5.87 -10.42
C LEU A 96 -1.87 -6.85 -9.37
N TYR A 97 -2.60 -7.04 -8.27
CA TYR A 97 -2.18 -7.93 -7.18
C TYR A 97 -2.17 -9.40 -7.61
N GLU A 98 -3.19 -9.84 -8.36
CA GLU A 98 -3.22 -11.19 -8.94
C GLU A 98 -2.03 -11.43 -9.87
N ARG A 99 -1.70 -10.46 -10.74
CA ARG A 99 -0.50 -10.54 -11.60
C ARG A 99 0.81 -10.57 -10.81
N ALA A 100 0.83 -10.04 -9.60
CA ALA A 100 1.97 -10.11 -8.69
C ALA A 100 2.03 -11.47 -7.93
N GLY A 101 1.11 -12.39 -8.20
CA GLY A 101 1.03 -13.71 -7.54
C GLY A 101 0.27 -13.68 -6.21
N MET A 102 -0.37 -12.57 -5.86
CA MET A 102 -1.22 -12.50 -4.68
C MET A 102 -2.57 -13.15 -4.95
N ARG A 103 -3.24 -13.55 -3.88
CA ARG A 103 -4.62 -14.06 -3.90
C ARG A 103 -5.40 -13.38 -2.78
N ILE A 104 -6.72 -13.41 -2.91
CA ILE A 104 -7.62 -12.96 -1.85
C ILE A 104 -7.41 -13.87 -0.62
N ASP A 105 -7.06 -13.27 0.51
CA ASP A 105 -6.95 -13.95 1.81
C ASP A 105 -8.26 -13.82 2.61
N ARG A 106 -8.90 -12.65 2.57
CA ARG A 106 -10.16 -12.36 3.25
C ARG A 106 -10.94 -11.26 2.54
N HIS A 107 -12.26 -11.26 2.72
CA HIS A 107 -13.13 -10.13 2.38
C HIS A 107 -13.48 -9.37 3.66
N SER A 108 -13.54 -8.04 3.55
CA SER A 108 -14.01 -7.17 4.62
C SER A 108 -15.11 -6.27 4.07
N TYR A 109 -16.17 -6.10 4.86
CA TYR A 109 -17.32 -5.29 4.48
C TYR A 109 -17.39 -4.08 5.40
N ALA A 110 -17.30 -2.89 4.83
CA ALA A 110 -17.55 -1.65 5.55
C ALA A 110 -19.06 -1.37 5.53
N TYR A 111 -19.66 -1.25 6.71
CA TYR A 111 -21.04 -0.79 6.87
C TYR A 111 -21.02 0.63 7.40
N GLU A 112 -21.72 1.52 6.72
CA GLU A 112 -21.81 2.92 7.09
C GLU A 112 -23.27 3.29 7.36
N LYS A 113 -23.48 4.13 8.38
CA LYS A 113 -24.78 4.73 8.68
C LYS A 113 -24.55 6.21 8.95
N GLU A 114 -25.25 7.05 8.20
CA GLU A 114 -25.31 8.48 8.48
C GLU A 114 -26.01 8.70 9.82
N LEU A 115 -25.27 9.17 10.83
CA LEU A 115 -25.82 9.47 12.15
C LEU A 115 -26.45 10.87 12.20
N ARG A 116 -25.99 11.79 11.35
CA ARG A 116 -26.52 13.14 11.22
C ARG A 116 -26.30 13.66 9.80
N PRO A 117 -27.35 14.14 9.13
CA PRO A 117 -27.24 14.80 7.84
C PRO A 117 -26.25 15.96 7.83
N GLY A 118 -25.48 16.08 6.75
CA GLY A 118 -24.56 17.19 6.57
C GLY A 118 -23.80 17.12 5.26
N ARG A 119 -23.05 18.19 4.96
CA ARG A 119 -22.07 18.16 3.87
C ARG A 119 -21.02 17.11 4.21
N ASP A 120 -20.85 16.13 3.34
CA ASP A 120 -19.75 15.18 3.49
C ASP A 120 -18.41 15.91 3.33
N LEU A 121 -17.56 15.79 4.35
CA LEU A 121 -16.22 16.37 4.39
C LEU A 121 -15.15 15.37 3.96
N SER A 122 -15.53 14.11 3.69
CA SER A 122 -14.65 13.09 3.16
C SER A 122 -14.33 13.33 1.68
N THR A 123 -13.20 12.78 1.21
CA THR A 123 -12.80 12.88 -0.19
C THR A 123 -13.63 11.93 -1.04
N GLN A 124 -14.58 12.48 -1.80
CA GLN A 124 -15.56 11.74 -2.61
C GLN A 124 -15.07 11.42 -4.04
N SER A 125 -14.02 12.10 -4.53
CA SER A 125 -13.49 11.88 -5.88
C SER A 125 -11.98 12.02 -5.92
N ILE A 126 -11.34 11.23 -6.79
CA ILE A 126 -9.92 11.34 -7.11
C ILE A 126 -9.84 11.96 -8.50
N GLU A 127 -9.94 13.30 -8.61
CA GLU A 127 -9.60 14.04 -9.84
C GLU A 127 -8.09 14.21 -10.05
#